data_AF-A0A6B0T284-F1
#
_entry.id   AF-A0A6B0T284-F1
#
_cell.length_a   1.000
_cell.length_b   1.000
_cell.length_c   1.000
_cell.angle_alpha   90.00
_cell.angle_beta   90.00
_cell.angle_gamma   90.00
#
_symmetry.space_group_name_H-M   'P 1'
#
loop_
_entity.id
_entity.type
_entity.pdbx_description
1 polymer ?
#
loop_
_entity_poly.entity_id
_entity_poly.type
_entity_poly.pdbx_seq_one_letter_code
_entity_poly.pdbx_strand_id
1 'polypeptide(L)' 'MKEYEFTCSACGQQIDVNETMRDAIKSNGCPVCATAVDESEFSE' A
#
# COMPACT_ATOMS: atom_id res chain seq x y z
N MET A 1 5.91 -0.47 -16.65
CA MET A 1 6.04 -0.17 -15.22
C MET A 1 4.94 -0.97 -14.54
N LYS A 2 5.23 -1.79 -13.53
CA LYS A 2 4.16 -2.51 -12.82
C LYS A 2 3.45 -1.52 -11.90
N GLU A 3 2.15 -1.36 -12.10
CA GLU A 3 1.25 -0.58 -11.26
C GLU A 3 0.55 -1.61 -10.35
N TYR A 4 0.82 -1.54 -9.05
CA TYR A 4 0.07 -2.29 -8.06
C TYR A 4 -1.00 -1.38 -7.49
N GLU A 5 -2.17 -1.92 -7.18
CA GLU A 5 -3.18 -1.20 -6.42
C GLU A 5 -3.00 -1.51 -4.93
N PHE A 6 -2.75 -0.48 -4.12
CA PHE A 6 -2.75 -0.59 -2.67
C PHE A 6 -4.12 -0.17 -2.12
N THR A 7 -4.75 -1.03 -1.31
CA THR A 7 -5.98 -0.72 -0.57
C THR A 7 -5.79 -1.00 0.92
N CYS A 8 -5.75 0.05 1.74
CA CYS A 8 -5.64 -0.11 3.19
C CYS A 8 -6.97 -0.55 3.81
N SER A 9 -6.98 -1.69 4.49
CA SER A 9 -8.09 -2.26 5.26
C SER A 9 -8.49 -1.43 6.48
N ALA A 10 -7.58 -0.62 7.03
CA ALA A 10 -7.84 0.19 8.22
C ALA A 10 -8.59 1.49 7.91
N CYS A 11 -8.21 2.19 6.84
CA CYS A 11 -8.80 3.49 6.48
C CYS A 11 -9.53 3.50 5.13
N GLY A 12 -9.51 2.38 4.39
CA GLY A 12 -10.16 2.26 3.08
C GLY A 12 -9.44 3.01 1.95
N GLN A 13 -8.17 3.38 2.15
CA GLN A 13 -7.45 4.22 1.20
C GLN A 13 -6.92 3.38 0.03
N GLN A 14 -7.35 3.73 -1.19
CA GLN A 14 -6.96 3.07 -2.44
C GLN A 14 -6.05 3.99 -3.29
N ILE A 15 -4.87 3.52 -3.67
CA ILE A 15 -3.89 4.25 -4.50
C ILE A 15 -3.12 3.32 -5.42
N ASP A 16 -2.87 3.78 -6.64
CA ASP A 16 -1.92 3.14 -7.56
C ASP A 16 -0.49 3.43 -7.12
N VAL A 17 0.29 2.37 -6.93
CA VAL A 17 1.64 2.43 -6.42
C VAL A 17 2.56 1.60 -7.30
N ASN A 18 3.77 2.10 -7.53
CA ASN A 18 4.83 1.30 -8.15
C ASN A 18 5.50 0.40 -7.11
N GLU A 19 6.41 -0.46 -7.56
CA GLU A 19 7.16 -1.39 -6.69
C GLU A 19 7.92 -0.67 -5.56
N THR A 20 8.58 0.45 -5.86
CA THR A 20 9.30 1.25 -4.86
C THR A 20 8.36 1.82 -3.78
N MET A 21 7.19 2.30 -4.19
CA MET A 21 6.16 2.79 -3.27
C MET A 21 5.58 1.66 -2.44
N ARG A 22 5.30 0.50 -3.04
CA ARG A 22 4.84 -0.70 -2.32
C ARG A 22 5.82 -1.09 -1.21
N ASP A 23 7.12 -1.17 -1.51
CA ASP A 23 8.13 -1.52 -0.51
C ASP A 23 8.25 -0.46 0.60
N ALA A 24 8.15 0.82 0.23
CA ALA A 24 8.13 1.91 1.20
C ALA A 24 6.89 1.83 2.13
N ILE A 25 5.71 1.56 1.57
CA ILE A 25 4.46 1.44 2.33
C ILE A 25 4.54 0.21 3.26
N LYS A 26 5.06 -0.93 2.79
CA LYS A 26 5.30 -2.11 3.65
C LYS A 26 6.22 -1.81 4.84
N SER A 27 7.27 -1.03 4.61
CA SER A 27 8.26 -0.72 5.65
C SER A 27 7.77 0.35 6.63
N ASN A 28 7.03 1.36 6.15
CA ASN A 28 6.62 2.52 6.95
C ASN A 28 5.16 2.48 7.44
N GLY A 29 4.33 1.60 6.88
CA GLY A 29 2.88 1.60 7.09
C GLY A 29 2.13 2.45 6.06
N CYS A 30 0.79 2.45 6.17
CA CYS A 30 -0.08 3.23 5.30
C CYS A 30 0.25 4.73 5.39
N PRO A 31 0.45 5.44 4.27
CA PRO A 31 0.85 6.86 4.29
C PRO A 31 -0.23 7.80 4.84
N VAL A 32 -1.47 7.32 5.00
CA VAL A 32 -2.61 8.13 5.46
C VAL A 32 -2.91 7.93 6.94
N CYS A 33 -2.94 6.68 7.41
CA CYS A 33 -3.30 6.36 8.80
C CYS A 33 -2.14 5.78 9.62
N ALA A 34 -0.95 5.61 9.02
CA ALA A 34 0.24 5.00 9.63
C ALA A 34 0.00 3.60 10.21
N THR A 35 -1.08 2.93 9.82
CA THR A 35 -1.35 1.55 10.25
C THR A 35 -0.40 0.60 9.53
N ALA A 36 0.05 -0.45 10.22
CA ALA A 36 0.84 -1.50 9.61
C ALA A 36 0.04 -2.14 8.46
N VAL A 37 0.71 -2.31 7.33
CA VAL A 37 0.11 -2.86 6.11
C VAL A 37 0.60 -4.27 5.89
N ASP A 38 -0.21 -5.09 5.21
CA ASP A 38 0.14 -6.45 4.86
C ASP A 38 0.28 -6.61 3.34
N GLU A 39 0.93 -7.67 2.87
CA GLU A 39 1.04 -7.93 1.43
C GLU A 39 -0.31 -8.14 0.76
N SER A 40 -1.30 -8.63 1.51
CA SER A 40 -2.69 -8.80 1.05
C SER A 40 -3.41 -7.48 0.73
N GLU A 41 -2.86 -6.33 1.14
CA GLU A 41 -3.39 -5.01 0.81
C GLU A 41 -2.92 -4.52 -0.56
N PHE A 42 -2.09 -5.29 -1.28
CA PHE A 42 -1.58 -4.96 -2.61
C PHE A 42 -2.08 -5.95 -3.67
N SER A 43 -2.60 -5.44 -4.79
CA SER A 43 -3.07 -6.21 -5.96
C SER A 43 -2.32 -5.80 -7.24
N GLU A 44 -2.25 -6.69 -8.25
CA GLU A 44 -1.71 -6.40 -9.60
C GLU A 44 -2.80 -5.94 -10.58
#